data_AF-A0A255YQ04-F1
#
_entry.id   AF-A0A255YQ04-F1
#
_cell.length_a   1.000
_cell.length_b   1.000
_cell.length_c   1.000
_cell.angle_alpha   90.00
_cell.angle_beta   90.00
_cell.angle_gamma   90.00
#
_symmetry.space_group_name_H-M   'P 1'
#
loop_
_entity.id
_entity.type
_entity.pdbx_description
1 polymer ?
#
loop_
_entity_poly.entity_id
_entity_poly.type
_entity_poly.pdbx_seq_one_letter_code
_entity_poly.pdbx_strand_id
1 'polypeptide(L)'
;MRRIEGRAASGWVMSATVRTTLLMAAAVSAMAAPAAAVTPAHAGLQAMRELNLIVLDDLNVQGGEVEGKAFVGRNVTGNSTQIGIGSSANGQGFTASTRATLSVGGSVSPTLNINNGANGTGGAKVGDFGVQNVFGVDIQGDVPGISFNGTGGTARIGGNVTNNLNLGAGTALYVTGSLLNGVNLSDGVTLGVGGSVNGSINGGQNTNVSVSGNVGTLGFGAGGTATVGGNVQQLAGSNNQTVSVAGNISQGNAGGGSVIKAGGSITNFNGSSGVAVYAGGSISGNTNGATFNSNYSFNPLVPAPVVPAAPTAPAIASEALVMAANVQALSTTLASLTVTTPSTIGFTGGNQTAYFNAVDGGSGFALFSINGSSFFNTQQFSYNFPNTSLPVIINVTGIGSNALSINSNFINNARANNPQVIWNFVDATNINIGAQFQGSILAPLASITAKVVEGSVVARNYTMQDEVHLGTFQAADTFMAGAIPEPSAWAMLIAGFGLVGAMARRRRSLAA
;
A
#
# COMPACT_ATOMS: atom_id res chain seq x y z
N MET A 1 -70.80 62.28 -43.28
CA MET A 1 -71.51 61.19 -43.98
C MET A 1 -70.65 59.92 -43.90
N ARG A 2 -71.22 58.85 -43.31
CA ARG A 2 -70.94 57.41 -43.43
C ARG A 2 -69.52 56.90 -43.81
N ARG A 3 -69.01 56.01 -42.93
CA ARG A 3 -68.49 54.62 -43.16
C ARG A 3 -67.29 54.46 -44.13
N ILE A 4 -66.32 53.56 -43.99
CA ILE A 4 -66.03 52.39 -43.14
C ILE A 4 -64.60 51.90 -43.50
N GLU A 5 -63.84 51.43 -42.49
CA GLU A 5 -62.82 50.35 -42.45
C GLU A 5 -61.64 50.33 -43.48
N GLY A 6 -60.41 49.97 -43.10
CA GLY A 6 -59.95 49.35 -41.88
C GLY A 6 -58.41 49.23 -41.78
N ARG A 7 -57.96 49.46 -40.55
CA ARG A 7 -56.85 48.86 -39.79
C ARG A 7 -55.40 48.97 -40.30
N ALA A 8 -54.67 49.77 -39.52
CA ALA A 8 -53.24 49.93 -39.43
C ALA A 8 -52.50 48.66 -38.96
N ALA A 9 -51.29 48.48 -39.48
CA ALA A 9 -50.18 47.88 -38.74
C ALA A 9 -48.98 48.85 -38.84
N SER A 10 -48.55 49.30 -37.67
CA SER A 10 -47.52 50.29 -37.39
C SER A 10 -46.13 49.83 -37.82
N GLY A 11 -45.47 50.61 -38.67
CA GLY A 11 -44.03 50.52 -38.90
C GLY A 11 -43.32 51.67 -38.21
N TRP A 12 -42.38 51.37 -37.30
CA TRP A 12 -41.32 52.27 -36.87
C TRP A 12 -40.02 51.46 -36.59
N VAL A 13 -39.12 51.54 -37.58
CA VAL A 13 -37.64 51.72 -37.52
C VAL A 13 -36.80 50.89 -36.53
N MET A 14 -35.87 50.07 -37.08
CA MET A 14 -34.46 50.03 -36.61
C MET A 14 -33.51 49.49 -37.71
N SER A 15 -32.26 49.95 -37.60
CA SER A 15 -31.22 50.10 -38.62
C SER A 15 -30.25 48.91 -38.77
N ALA A 16 -29.69 48.77 -39.99
CA ALA A 16 -28.42 48.14 -40.40
C ALA A 16 -28.16 46.64 -40.09
N THR A 17 -28.07 45.84 -41.17
CA THR A 17 -27.84 44.39 -41.17
C THR A 17 -26.49 44.04 -41.84
N VAL A 18 -25.62 43.39 -41.06
CA VAL A 18 -24.67 42.31 -41.41
C VAL A 18 -23.39 42.65 -42.20
N ARG A 19 -22.26 42.62 -41.48
CA ARG A 19 -20.94 42.22 -42.00
C ARG A 19 -20.45 40.99 -41.24
N THR A 20 -20.22 39.92 -41.98
CA THR A 20 -19.75 38.61 -41.52
C THR A 20 -18.25 38.66 -41.18
N THR A 21 -17.91 38.35 -39.94
CA THR A 21 -16.54 38.23 -39.45
C THR A 21 -16.00 36.83 -39.77
N LEU A 22 -14.89 36.73 -40.51
CA LEU A 22 -14.11 35.50 -40.65
C LEU A 22 -12.67 35.80 -40.19
N LEU A 23 -12.39 35.61 -38.90
CA LEU A 23 -11.01 35.56 -38.39
C LEU A 23 -10.60 34.09 -38.28
N MET A 24 -9.48 33.75 -38.92
CA MET A 24 -8.81 32.46 -38.86
C MET A 24 -8.42 32.11 -37.41
N ALA A 25 -8.92 30.99 -36.90
CA ALA A 25 -8.34 30.32 -35.73
C ALA A 25 -7.38 29.22 -36.21
N ALA A 26 -6.09 29.55 -36.33
CA ALA A 26 -5.04 28.55 -36.39
C ALA A 26 -4.74 28.07 -34.96
N ALA A 27 -5.54 27.13 -34.46
CA ALA A 27 -5.24 26.43 -33.22
C ALA A 27 -4.16 25.38 -33.51
N VAL A 28 -2.90 25.71 -33.21
CA VAL A 28 -1.84 24.73 -33.05
C VAL A 28 -2.16 23.95 -31.78
N SER A 29 -2.90 22.86 -31.90
CA SER A 29 -3.00 21.84 -30.87
C SER A 29 -1.63 21.18 -30.75
N ALA A 30 -0.81 21.66 -29.81
CA ALA A 30 0.29 20.88 -29.27
C ALA A 30 -0.32 19.58 -28.70
N MET A 31 -0.25 18.51 -29.47
CA MET A 31 -0.65 17.19 -28.99
C MET A 31 0.39 16.82 -27.94
N ALA A 32 0.01 16.89 -26.66
CA ALA A 32 0.78 16.27 -25.60
C ALA A 32 1.03 14.82 -26.01
N ALA A 33 2.29 14.44 -26.20
CA ALA A 33 2.64 13.04 -26.39
C ALA A 33 2.03 12.26 -25.22
N PRO A 34 1.29 11.16 -25.45
CA PRO A 34 0.83 10.35 -24.34
C PRO A 34 2.06 9.90 -23.56
N ALA A 35 2.06 10.13 -22.25
CA ALA A 35 3.07 9.54 -21.38
C ALA A 35 3.13 8.04 -21.69
N ALA A 36 4.31 7.53 -22.05
CA ALA A 36 4.48 6.12 -22.37
C ALA A 36 3.91 5.29 -21.21
N ALA A 37 2.94 4.43 -21.48
CA ALA A 37 2.39 3.55 -20.46
C ALA A 37 3.52 2.66 -19.94
N VAL A 38 3.76 2.69 -18.63
CA VAL A 38 4.73 1.80 -17.98
C VAL A 38 4.35 0.36 -18.31
N THR A 39 5.24 -0.39 -18.95
CA THR A 39 4.93 -1.79 -19.29
C THR A 39 4.88 -2.65 -18.01
N PRO A 40 4.13 -3.77 -17.99
CA PRO A 40 4.07 -4.65 -16.83
C PRO A 40 5.44 -5.07 -16.30
N ALA A 41 6.40 -5.32 -17.19
CA ALA A 41 7.77 -5.68 -16.82
C ALA A 41 8.52 -4.54 -16.10
N HIS A 42 8.36 -3.28 -16.56
CA HIS A 42 8.92 -2.11 -15.85
C HIS A 42 8.27 -1.92 -14.48
N ALA A 43 6.95 -2.12 -14.38
CA ALA A 43 6.24 -2.07 -13.10
C ALA A 43 6.72 -3.17 -12.14
N GLY A 44 7.03 -4.37 -12.66
CA GLY A 44 7.61 -5.47 -11.87
C GLY A 44 9.01 -5.14 -11.36
N LEU A 45 9.84 -4.52 -12.21
CA LEU A 45 11.18 -4.07 -11.80
C LEU A 45 11.08 -3.00 -10.72
N GLN A 46 10.22 -2.01 -10.91
CA GLN A 46 10.00 -0.95 -9.94
C GLN A 46 9.53 -1.53 -8.59
N ALA A 47 8.63 -2.51 -8.59
CA ALA A 47 8.20 -3.17 -7.36
C ALA A 47 9.38 -3.84 -6.63
N MET A 48 10.30 -4.52 -7.34
CA MET A 48 11.51 -5.10 -6.73
C MET A 48 12.50 -4.06 -6.17
N ARG A 49 12.51 -2.85 -6.73
CA ARG A 49 13.35 -1.75 -6.21
C ARG A 49 12.76 -1.15 -4.93
N GLU A 50 11.44 -1.12 -4.82
CA GLU A 50 10.69 -0.50 -3.71
C GLU A 50 10.40 -1.46 -2.55
N LEU A 51 10.24 -2.76 -2.83
CA LEU A 51 9.89 -3.79 -1.87
C LEU A 51 11.05 -4.76 -1.68
N ASN A 52 11.31 -5.13 -0.43
CA ASN A 52 12.29 -6.14 -0.07
C ASN A 52 11.70 -7.55 -0.18
N LEU A 53 10.42 -7.70 0.14
CA LEU A 53 9.74 -8.98 0.09
C LEU A 53 8.43 -8.86 -0.68
N ILE A 54 8.29 -9.65 -1.76
CA ILE A 54 7.09 -9.78 -2.56
C ILE A 54 6.69 -11.26 -2.57
N VAL A 55 5.64 -11.59 -1.83
CA VAL A 55 5.06 -12.93 -1.78
C VAL A 55 3.69 -12.90 -2.43
N LEU A 56 3.50 -13.61 -3.54
CA LEU A 56 2.28 -13.51 -4.33
C LEU A 56 1.10 -14.25 -3.67
N ASP A 57 1.39 -15.32 -2.95
CA ASP A 57 0.45 -16.13 -2.19
C ASP A 57 0.74 -15.97 -0.67
N ASP A 58 1.20 -17.02 0.01
CA ASP A 58 1.31 -17.05 1.47
C ASP A 58 2.76 -16.91 1.97
N LEU A 59 2.93 -16.08 3.01
CA LEU A 59 4.17 -15.93 3.78
C LEU A 59 4.06 -16.76 5.06
N ASN A 60 4.98 -17.71 5.25
CA ASN A 60 5.13 -18.46 6.48
C ASN A 60 6.40 -18.01 7.22
N VAL A 61 6.24 -17.41 8.38
CA VAL A 61 7.33 -16.95 9.23
C VAL A 61 7.75 -18.06 10.18
N GLN A 62 8.99 -18.52 10.07
CA GLN A 62 9.61 -19.41 11.06
C GLN A 62 10.62 -18.66 11.94
N GLY A 63 11.24 -17.60 11.43
CA GLY A 63 12.17 -16.74 12.16
C GLY A 63 12.51 -15.48 11.37
N GLY A 64 13.27 -14.59 12.00
CA GLY A 64 13.83 -13.39 11.38
C GLY A 64 12.84 -12.24 11.14
N GLU A 65 13.29 -11.33 10.29
CA GLU A 65 12.67 -10.04 10.01
C GLU A 65 12.87 -9.61 8.56
N VAL A 66 12.06 -8.64 8.13
CA VAL A 66 12.23 -7.98 6.84
C VAL A 66 12.74 -6.57 7.06
N GLU A 67 13.97 -6.33 6.61
CA GLU A 67 14.45 -4.97 6.44
C GLU A 67 13.69 -4.34 5.27
N GLY A 68 13.13 -3.13 5.44
CA GLY A 68 12.33 -2.46 4.43
C GLY A 68 10.89 -2.95 4.28
N LYS A 69 10.35 -2.91 3.05
CA LYS A 69 8.90 -3.05 2.80
C LYS A 69 8.52 -4.46 2.33
N ALA A 70 7.33 -4.92 2.70
CA ALA A 70 6.80 -6.23 2.32
C ALA A 70 5.39 -6.17 1.72
N PHE A 71 5.16 -7.01 0.71
CA PHE A 71 3.86 -7.29 0.11
C PHE A 71 3.56 -8.79 0.16
N VAL A 72 2.40 -9.17 0.69
CA VAL A 72 1.92 -10.55 0.77
C VAL A 72 0.52 -10.63 0.18
N GLY A 73 0.34 -11.38 -0.90
CA GLY A 73 -0.93 -11.43 -1.63
C GLY A 73 -2.04 -12.17 -0.91
N ARG A 74 -1.71 -13.12 -0.04
CA ARG A 74 -2.66 -13.85 0.83
C ARG A 74 -2.25 -13.71 2.29
N ASN A 75 -1.99 -14.81 3.00
CA ASN A 75 -1.90 -14.81 4.45
C ASN A 75 -0.46 -14.71 4.94
N VAL A 76 -0.31 -14.19 6.16
CA VAL A 76 0.93 -14.30 6.94
C VAL A 76 0.68 -15.26 8.10
N THR A 77 1.44 -16.35 8.16
CA THR A 77 1.33 -17.37 9.21
C THR A 77 2.64 -17.57 9.95
N GLY A 78 2.60 -18.34 11.04
CA GLY A 78 3.79 -18.77 11.78
C GLY A 78 4.09 -17.89 12.99
N ASN A 79 5.37 -17.58 13.20
CA ASN A 79 5.89 -16.86 14.37
C ASN A 79 5.75 -15.34 14.24
N SER A 80 5.84 -14.63 15.37
CA SER A 80 5.94 -13.17 15.38
C SER A 80 7.18 -12.68 14.64
N THR A 81 7.07 -11.56 13.93
CA THR A 81 8.17 -10.99 13.15
C THR A 81 8.14 -9.46 13.16
N GLN A 82 9.23 -8.87 12.67
CA GLN A 82 9.40 -7.45 12.50
C GLN A 82 9.51 -7.11 11.02
N ILE A 83 8.86 -6.02 10.60
CA ILE A 83 8.92 -5.54 9.22
C ILE A 83 9.18 -4.04 9.24
N GLY A 84 9.97 -3.56 8.28
CA GLY A 84 10.33 -2.15 8.18
C GLY A 84 11.59 -1.77 8.94
N ILE A 85 12.47 -2.72 9.24
CA ILE A 85 13.78 -2.43 9.85
C ILE A 85 14.74 -1.87 8.78
N GLY A 86 15.73 -1.07 9.16
CA GLY A 86 16.80 -0.60 8.27
C GLY A 86 17.06 0.91 8.34
N SER A 87 18.26 1.34 7.93
CA SER A 87 18.66 2.75 7.93
C SER A 87 19.64 3.05 6.80
N SER A 88 19.42 4.16 6.07
CA SER A 88 20.40 4.67 5.09
C SER A 88 21.75 5.04 5.72
N ALA A 89 21.82 5.17 7.05
CA ALA A 89 23.08 5.40 7.76
C ALA A 89 24.09 4.25 7.58
N ASN A 90 23.63 3.05 7.19
CA ASN A 90 24.48 1.90 6.88
C ASN A 90 24.81 1.76 5.38
N GLY A 91 24.59 2.81 4.57
CA GLY A 91 24.85 2.78 3.12
C GLY A 91 23.82 1.99 2.30
N GLN A 92 22.67 1.67 2.90
CA GLN A 92 21.59 0.91 2.28
C GLN A 92 20.65 1.88 1.54
N GLY A 93 20.76 1.92 0.20
CA GLY A 93 19.92 2.75 -0.67
C GLY A 93 18.52 2.16 -0.84
N PHE A 94 17.49 3.00 -0.87
CA PHE A 94 16.11 2.62 -1.15
C PHE A 94 15.58 3.44 -2.32
N THR A 95 14.76 2.82 -3.17
CA THR A 95 13.91 3.58 -4.10
C THR A 95 12.73 4.14 -3.33
N ALA A 96 12.48 5.45 -3.46
CA ALA A 96 11.31 6.09 -2.86
C ALA A 96 10.02 5.42 -3.36
N SER A 97 9.09 5.15 -2.44
CA SER A 97 7.87 4.40 -2.75
C SER A 97 6.66 4.98 -2.04
N THR A 98 5.52 4.95 -2.72
CA THR A 98 4.21 5.26 -2.15
C THR A 98 3.52 4.04 -1.54
N ARG A 99 4.18 2.87 -1.53
CA ARG A 99 3.64 1.63 -0.95
C ARG A 99 3.69 1.66 0.57
N ALA A 100 2.75 0.97 1.21
CA ALA A 100 2.79 0.72 2.65
C ALA A 100 4.08 -0.02 3.05
N THR A 101 4.44 0.05 4.34
CA THR A 101 5.53 -0.78 4.88
C THR A 101 5.15 -2.25 4.83
N LEU A 102 3.87 -2.56 5.07
CA LEU A 102 3.32 -3.90 4.92
C LEU A 102 1.94 -3.85 4.24
N SER A 103 1.77 -4.68 3.21
CA SER A 103 0.47 -4.99 2.62
C SER A 103 0.20 -6.49 2.68
N VAL A 104 -0.99 -6.91 3.15
CA VAL A 104 -1.43 -8.31 3.26
C VAL A 104 -2.84 -8.47 2.72
N GLY A 105 -3.03 -9.33 1.71
CA GLY A 105 -4.33 -9.56 1.06
C GLY A 105 -5.24 -10.54 1.80
N GLY A 106 -4.70 -11.29 2.76
CA GLY A 106 -5.43 -12.21 3.62
C GLY A 106 -5.34 -11.83 5.10
N SER A 107 -5.48 -12.83 5.96
CA SER A 107 -5.34 -12.68 7.41
C SER A 107 -3.89 -12.85 7.85
N VAL A 108 -3.60 -12.28 9.01
CA VAL A 108 -2.33 -12.45 9.71
C VAL A 108 -2.61 -13.27 10.96
N SER A 109 -1.89 -14.37 11.18
CA SER A 109 -1.98 -15.14 12.43
C SER A 109 -0.92 -14.80 13.48
N PRO A 110 0.31 -14.32 13.16
CA PRO A 110 1.25 -13.91 14.19
C PRO A 110 0.99 -12.48 14.68
N THR A 111 1.68 -12.10 15.76
CA THR A 111 1.78 -10.68 16.13
C THR A 111 2.83 -10.00 15.25
N LEU A 112 2.51 -8.82 14.72
CA LEU A 112 3.43 -8.06 13.87
C LEU A 112 3.97 -6.84 14.61
N ASN A 113 5.29 -6.66 14.54
CA ASN A 113 5.97 -5.45 14.97
C ASN A 113 6.38 -4.64 13.73
N ILE A 114 5.79 -3.46 13.57
CA ILE A 114 6.00 -2.61 12.40
C ILE A 114 6.88 -1.43 12.80
N ASN A 115 8.06 -1.37 12.21
CA ASN A 115 8.98 -0.26 12.40
C ASN A 115 8.57 0.85 11.43
N ASN A 116 7.83 1.83 11.96
CA ASN A 116 7.34 2.97 11.20
C ASN A 116 8.40 4.09 11.24
N GLY A 117 9.24 4.16 10.21
CA GLY A 117 10.38 5.08 10.16
C GLY A 117 10.86 5.35 8.74
N ALA A 118 11.89 6.20 8.59
CA ALA A 118 12.46 6.62 7.31
C ALA A 118 13.22 5.48 6.61
N ASN A 119 12.48 4.50 6.12
CA ASN A 119 12.97 3.46 5.22
C ASN A 119 13.14 4.04 3.81
N GLY A 120 14.09 4.99 3.69
CA GLY A 120 14.40 5.73 2.47
C GLY A 120 14.43 7.25 2.71
N THR A 121 15.60 7.79 3.05
CA THR A 121 15.82 9.23 3.22
C THR A 121 15.44 10.03 1.97
N GLY A 122 14.45 10.92 2.10
CA GLY A 122 14.15 11.96 1.11
C GLY A 122 12.66 12.23 0.86
N GLY A 123 11.77 11.30 1.24
CA GLY A 123 10.36 11.65 1.45
C GLY A 123 10.23 12.40 2.77
N ALA A 124 9.30 13.36 2.86
CA ALA A 124 8.96 13.99 4.12
C ALA A 124 8.83 12.92 5.22
N LYS A 125 9.17 13.28 6.48
CA LYS A 125 8.61 12.60 7.65
C LYS A 125 7.16 12.25 7.31
N VAL A 126 6.69 11.04 7.61
CA VAL A 126 5.26 10.73 7.59
C VAL A 126 4.58 11.85 8.38
N GLY A 127 4.08 12.84 7.66
CA GLY A 127 4.09 14.22 8.10
C GLY A 127 2.91 14.82 7.43
N ASP A 128 1.88 15.00 8.25
CA ASP A 128 0.70 15.76 7.93
C ASP A 128 0.13 15.41 6.55
N PHE A 129 -0.54 14.25 6.45
CA PHE A 129 -1.26 13.88 5.23
C PHE A 129 -2.55 14.70 5.10
N GLY A 130 -2.37 15.98 4.79
CA GLY A 130 -3.32 16.73 4.00
C GLY A 130 -3.44 16.09 2.61
N VAL A 131 -4.64 15.59 2.34
CA VAL A 131 -5.25 15.29 1.03
C VAL A 131 -4.92 13.95 0.32
N GLN A 132 -3.95 13.11 0.70
CA GLN A 132 -3.84 11.76 0.09
C GLN A 132 -3.38 10.64 1.05
N ASN A 133 -4.25 9.63 1.17
CA ASN A 133 -4.19 8.45 2.03
C ASN A 133 -3.08 7.44 1.63
N VAL A 134 -1.92 7.46 2.29
CA VAL A 134 -0.97 6.32 2.29
C VAL A 134 -0.76 5.83 3.72
N PHE A 135 -1.09 4.58 3.96
CA PHE A 135 -1.05 3.94 5.27
C PHE A 135 0.28 3.22 5.48
N GLY A 136 0.76 3.16 6.72
CA GLY A 136 1.96 2.40 7.07
C GLY A 136 1.74 0.89 6.94
N VAL A 137 0.51 0.42 7.20
CA VAL A 137 0.12 -1.00 7.17
C VAL A 137 -1.28 -1.16 6.60
N ASP A 138 -1.43 -2.13 5.70
CA ASP A 138 -2.68 -2.52 5.06
C ASP A 138 -2.91 -4.02 5.15
N ILE A 139 -3.91 -4.46 5.90
CA ILE A 139 -4.27 -5.88 6.02
C ILE A 139 -5.74 -6.04 5.66
N GLN A 140 -6.07 -6.95 4.74
CA GLN A 140 -7.44 -7.19 4.29
C GLN A 140 -8.21 -8.11 5.25
N GLY A 141 -7.56 -9.09 5.87
CA GLY A 141 -8.18 -10.05 6.77
C GLY A 141 -8.11 -9.66 8.25
N ASP A 142 -8.24 -10.68 9.10
CA ASP A 142 -8.14 -10.56 10.55
C ASP A 142 -6.68 -10.44 10.99
N VAL A 143 -6.45 -9.83 12.16
CA VAL A 143 -5.14 -9.79 12.82
C VAL A 143 -5.29 -9.99 14.34
N PRO A 144 -4.42 -10.77 15.00
CA PRO A 144 -4.44 -10.85 16.46
C PRO A 144 -4.09 -9.52 17.09
N GLY A 145 -3.02 -8.90 16.64
CA GLY A 145 -2.60 -7.59 17.12
C GLY A 145 -1.51 -7.00 16.24
N ILE A 146 -1.35 -5.69 16.34
CA ILE A 146 -0.33 -4.94 15.62
C ILE A 146 0.35 -3.99 16.61
N SER A 147 1.67 -3.95 16.55
CA SER A 147 2.50 -3.03 17.31
C SER A 147 3.26 -2.12 16.36
N PHE A 148 3.28 -0.82 16.63
CA PHE A 148 4.14 0.12 15.95
C PHE A 148 5.33 0.45 16.85
N ASN A 149 6.54 0.30 16.33
CA ASN A 149 7.74 0.78 17.01
C ASN A 149 7.91 2.28 16.70
N GLY A 150 7.80 3.12 17.73
CA GLY A 150 7.88 4.58 17.63
C GLY A 150 6.55 5.30 17.89
N THR A 151 6.59 6.64 17.87
CA THR A 151 5.39 7.49 17.92
C THR A 151 4.85 7.73 16.52
N GLY A 152 3.53 7.70 16.39
CA GLY A 152 2.86 7.81 15.09
C GLY A 152 2.86 6.51 14.27
N GLY A 153 1.88 6.40 13.38
CA GLY A 153 1.66 5.22 12.55
C GLY A 153 0.24 5.17 12.06
N THR A 154 0.00 4.55 10.91
CA THR A 154 -1.35 4.42 10.37
C THR A 154 -1.57 2.99 9.89
N ALA A 155 -2.57 2.30 10.44
CA ALA A 155 -2.97 0.96 10.02
C ALA A 155 -4.41 0.93 9.50
N ARG A 156 -4.63 0.15 8.45
CA ARG A 156 -5.94 -0.33 8.01
C ARG A 156 -6.03 -1.84 8.17
N ILE A 157 -7.08 -2.28 8.84
CA ILE A 157 -7.44 -3.69 8.98
C ILE A 157 -8.84 -3.89 8.40
N GLY A 158 -8.98 -4.75 7.40
CA GLY A 158 -10.25 -5.07 6.76
C GLY A 158 -11.11 -6.03 7.60
N GLY A 159 -10.48 -6.97 8.30
CA GLY A 159 -11.14 -7.90 9.22
C GLY A 159 -11.24 -7.39 10.65
N ASN A 160 -11.27 -8.32 11.59
CA ASN A 160 -11.34 -8.10 13.02
C ASN A 160 -9.94 -8.05 13.65
N VAL A 161 -9.86 -7.39 14.81
CA VAL A 161 -8.71 -7.51 15.70
C VAL A 161 -9.07 -8.39 16.88
N THR A 162 -8.33 -9.49 17.08
CA THR A 162 -8.73 -10.52 18.04
C THR A 162 -8.09 -10.40 19.42
N ASN A 163 -6.99 -9.68 19.62
CA ASN A 163 -6.35 -9.49 20.92
C ASN A 163 -6.51 -8.06 21.43
N ASN A 164 -6.09 -7.84 22.69
CA ASN A 164 -5.97 -6.48 23.23
C ASN A 164 -4.89 -5.69 22.47
N LEU A 165 -5.19 -4.43 22.17
CA LEU A 165 -4.27 -3.52 21.49
C LEU A 165 -3.70 -2.48 22.45
N ASN A 166 -2.46 -2.08 22.20
CA ASN A 166 -1.86 -0.89 22.79
C ASN A 166 -1.40 0.02 21.65
N LEU A 167 -1.99 1.23 21.55
CA LEU A 167 -1.66 2.19 20.50
C LEU A 167 -0.82 3.32 21.09
N GLY A 168 0.40 3.48 20.55
CA GLY A 168 1.32 4.55 20.92
C GLY A 168 0.83 5.93 20.50
N ALA A 169 1.40 6.99 21.08
CA ALA A 169 0.96 8.36 20.85
C ALA A 169 0.98 8.74 19.36
N GLY A 170 -0.07 9.44 18.90
CA GLY A 170 -0.23 9.88 17.51
C GLY A 170 -0.52 8.76 16.49
N THR A 171 -0.78 7.53 16.93
CA THR A 171 -1.17 6.43 16.02
C THR A 171 -2.60 6.64 15.52
N ALA A 172 -2.86 6.29 14.28
CA ALA A 172 -4.19 6.18 13.69
C ALA A 172 -4.47 4.72 13.29
N LEU A 173 -5.53 4.13 13.84
CA LEU A 173 -5.96 2.77 13.50
C LEU A 173 -7.38 2.78 12.94
N TYR A 174 -7.57 2.15 11.79
CA TYR A 174 -8.88 1.97 11.17
C TYR A 174 -9.14 0.47 10.99
N VAL A 175 -10.24 -0.02 11.53
CA VAL A 175 -10.68 -1.42 11.46
C VAL A 175 -12.07 -1.45 10.83
N THR A 176 -12.26 -2.14 9.71
CA THR A 176 -13.61 -2.31 9.13
C THR A 176 -14.44 -3.31 9.93
N GLY A 177 -13.82 -4.38 10.44
CA GLY A 177 -14.45 -5.32 11.35
C GLY A 177 -14.56 -4.78 12.79
N SER A 178 -14.55 -5.69 13.75
CA SER A 178 -14.69 -5.39 15.18
C SER A 178 -13.35 -5.50 15.93
N LEU A 179 -13.27 -4.84 17.08
CA LEU A 179 -12.28 -5.18 18.11
C LEU A 179 -12.95 -6.18 19.05
N LEU A 180 -12.48 -7.43 19.04
CA LEU A 180 -13.08 -8.49 19.88
C LEU A 180 -12.68 -8.36 21.35
N ASN A 181 -11.68 -7.53 21.63
CA ASN A 181 -11.11 -7.27 22.94
C ASN A 181 -10.94 -5.74 23.15
N GLY A 182 -10.27 -5.34 24.24
CA GLY A 182 -10.05 -3.94 24.58
C GLY A 182 -8.90 -3.30 23.80
N VAL A 183 -8.80 -1.98 23.92
CA VAL A 183 -7.70 -1.19 23.37
C VAL A 183 -7.29 -0.11 24.36
N ASN A 184 -6.00 -0.02 24.62
CA ASN A 184 -5.39 1.09 25.35
C ASN A 184 -4.82 2.09 24.35
N LEU A 185 -5.24 3.34 24.42
CA LEU A 185 -4.79 4.42 23.54
C LEU A 185 -3.88 5.34 24.34
N SER A 186 -2.74 5.72 23.79
CA SER A 186 -1.94 6.83 24.30
C SER A 186 -2.55 8.19 23.89
N ASP A 187 -1.89 9.28 24.25
CA ASP A 187 -2.33 10.64 23.88
C ASP A 187 -2.38 10.85 22.35
N GLY A 188 -3.41 11.54 21.88
CA GLY A 188 -3.56 11.95 20.48
C GLY A 188 -3.83 10.81 19.49
N VAL A 189 -4.21 9.62 19.95
CA VAL A 189 -4.54 8.48 19.08
C VAL A 189 -5.88 8.71 18.36
N THR A 190 -5.94 8.33 17.10
CA THR A 190 -7.18 8.22 16.31
C THR A 190 -7.56 6.75 16.15
N LEU A 191 -8.81 6.39 16.49
CA LEU A 191 -9.34 5.03 16.37
C LEU A 191 -10.67 5.05 15.60
N GLY A 192 -10.75 4.33 14.49
CA GLY A 192 -11.98 4.06 13.75
C GLY A 192 -12.31 2.56 13.72
N VAL A 193 -13.53 2.17 14.09
CA VAL A 193 -13.98 0.77 14.10
C VAL A 193 -15.36 0.64 13.44
N GLY A 194 -15.43 -0.04 12.30
CA GLY A 194 -16.66 -0.25 11.53
C GLY A 194 -17.63 -1.25 12.16
N GLY A 195 -17.13 -2.15 13.02
CA GLY A 195 -17.90 -3.06 13.84
C GLY A 195 -18.11 -2.55 15.28
N SER A 196 -18.14 -3.49 16.23
CA SER A 196 -18.24 -3.18 17.67
C SER A 196 -16.87 -3.27 18.36
N VAL A 197 -16.78 -2.71 19.56
CA VAL A 197 -15.68 -2.94 20.50
C VAL A 197 -16.23 -3.69 21.71
N ASN A 198 -15.92 -4.98 21.80
CA ASN A 198 -16.46 -5.86 22.84
C ASN A 198 -15.76 -5.67 24.20
N GLY A 199 -14.57 -5.05 24.22
CA GLY A 199 -13.83 -4.72 25.44
C GLY A 199 -13.93 -3.25 25.86
N SER A 200 -12.94 -2.81 26.63
CA SER A 200 -12.79 -1.41 27.02
C SER A 200 -11.91 -0.65 26.04
N ILE A 201 -12.35 0.54 25.65
CA ILE A 201 -11.48 1.58 25.10
C ILE A 201 -10.98 2.40 26.29
N ASN A 202 -9.67 2.38 26.55
CA ASN A 202 -9.02 3.15 27.61
C ASN A 202 -8.01 4.12 26.98
N GLY A 203 -8.39 5.38 26.78
CA GLY A 203 -7.53 6.35 26.11
C GLY A 203 -6.79 7.31 27.02
N GLY A 204 -5.67 7.81 26.51
CA GLY A 204 -4.98 9.00 27.01
C GLY A 204 -5.73 10.28 26.66
N GLN A 205 -5.04 11.41 26.69
CA GLN A 205 -5.60 12.72 26.42
C GLN A 205 -5.81 12.94 24.91
N ASN A 206 -6.79 13.77 24.56
CA ASN A 206 -7.04 14.24 23.18
C ASN A 206 -7.20 13.11 22.15
N THR A 207 -7.70 11.94 22.54
CA THR A 207 -7.98 10.83 21.62
C THR A 207 -9.22 11.10 20.79
N ASN A 208 -9.26 10.62 19.55
CA ASN A 208 -10.42 10.69 18.68
C ASN A 208 -10.92 9.27 18.36
N VAL A 209 -12.13 8.93 18.81
CA VAL A 209 -12.70 7.58 18.68
C VAL A 209 -13.98 7.63 17.85
N SER A 210 -14.09 6.72 16.89
CA SER A 210 -15.26 6.55 16.03
C SER A 210 -15.60 5.07 15.93
N VAL A 211 -16.75 4.66 16.43
CA VAL A 211 -17.20 3.25 16.40
C VAL A 211 -18.60 3.17 15.81
N SER A 212 -18.81 2.41 14.73
CA SER A 212 -20.15 2.28 14.13
C SER A 212 -21.07 1.39 14.95
N GLY A 213 -20.53 0.37 15.63
CA GLY A 213 -21.26 -0.58 16.46
C GLY A 213 -21.37 -0.19 17.93
N ASN A 214 -21.51 -1.21 18.79
CA ASN A 214 -21.58 -1.02 20.23
C ASN A 214 -20.17 -0.90 20.84
N VAL A 215 -20.08 -0.24 22.00
CA VAL A 215 -18.87 -0.22 22.83
C VAL A 215 -19.23 -0.76 24.22
N GLY A 216 -18.40 -1.66 24.75
CA GLY A 216 -18.48 -2.09 26.14
C GLY A 216 -18.20 -0.91 27.08
N THR A 217 -16.92 -0.67 27.36
CA THR A 217 -16.51 0.50 28.15
C THR A 217 -15.83 1.52 27.26
N LEU A 218 -16.26 2.77 27.34
CA LEU A 218 -15.64 3.91 26.67
C LEU A 218 -15.03 4.83 27.72
N GLY A 219 -13.71 4.95 27.74
CA GLY A 219 -12.99 5.85 28.64
C GLY A 219 -11.81 6.47 27.95
N PHE A 220 -11.57 7.76 28.19
CA PHE A 220 -10.35 8.42 27.74
C PHE A 220 -10.01 9.61 28.64
N GLY A 221 -8.75 10.04 28.57
CA GLY A 221 -8.23 11.21 29.26
C GLY A 221 -8.88 12.52 28.80
N ALA A 222 -8.42 13.63 29.38
CA ALA A 222 -9.03 14.93 29.13
C ALA A 222 -8.96 15.32 27.64
N GLY A 223 -10.01 15.99 27.15
CA GLY A 223 -10.07 16.48 25.77
C GLY A 223 -10.40 15.40 24.73
N GLY A 224 -10.63 14.15 25.13
CA GLY A 224 -11.00 13.09 24.20
C GLY A 224 -12.38 13.29 23.58
N THR A 225 -12.52 12.82 22.35
CA THR A 225 -13.76 12.88 21.57
C THR A 225 -14.16 11.48 21.14
N ALA A 226 -15.46 11.18 21.18
CA ALA A 226 -15.98 9.91 20.70
C ALA A 226 -17.33 10.05 20.01
N THR A 227 -17.49 9.32 18.91
CA THR A 227 -18.78 9.11 18.24
C THR A 227 -19.05 7.60 18.16
N VAL A 228 -20.22 7.16 18.62
CA VAL A 228 -20.62 5.75 18.67
C VAL A 228 -21.98 5.56 17.99
N GLY A 229 -22.06 4.69 17.00
CA GLY A 229 -23.30 4.41 16.25
C GLY A 229 -24.25 3.44 16.96
N GLY A 230 -23.74 2.58 17.83
CA GLY A 230 -24.52 1.68 18.67
C GLY A 230 -24.76 2.23 20.09
N ASN A 231 -24.78 1.33 21.05
CA ASN A 231 -24.88 1.64 22.48
C ASN A 231 -23.50 1.68 23.14
N VAL A 232 -23.39 2.43 24.23
CA VAL A 232 -22.24 2.39 25.15
C VAL A 232 -22.72 1.76 26.46
N GLN A 233 -22.11 0.64 26.88
CA GLN A 233 -22.51 0.03 28.15
C GLN A 233 -22.03 0.88 29.33
N GLN A 234 -20.75 1.27 29.34
CA GLN A 234 -20.19 2.11 30.39
C GLN A 234 -19.39 3.28 29.81
N LEU A 235 -19.75 4.50 30.16
CA LEU A 235 -18.89 5.67 29.97
C LEU A 235 -18.02 5.89 31.21
N ALA A 236 -16.71 5.67 31.11
CA ALA A 236 -15.76 5.99 32.17
C ALA A 236 -15.42 7.49 32.14
N GLY A 237 -15.62 8.16 33.28
CA GLY A 237 -15.57 9.61 33.37
C GLY A 237 -14.16 10.20 33.41
N SER A 238 -14.04 11.34 32.74
CA SER A 238 -12.89 12.25 32.65
C SER A 238 -13.42 13.67 32.34
N ASN A 239 -12.55 14.67 32.37
CA ASN A 239 -12.90 16.08 32.13
C ASN A 239 -12.83 16.44 30.63
N ASN A 240 -13.53 17.50 30.23
CA ASN A 240 -13.45 18.06 28.87
C ASN A 240 -13.70 17.04 27.74
N GLN A 241 -14.54 16.03 27.97
CA GLN A 241 -14.84 15.03 26.96
C GLN A 241 -16.01 15.46 26.08
N THR A 242 -15.97 15.09 24.79
CA THR A 242 -17.14 15.21 23.91
C THR A 242 -17.56 13.84 23.41
N VAL A 243 -18.72 13.36 23.83
CA VAL A 243 -19.22 12.02 23.48
C VAL A 243 -20.58 12.14 22.79
N SER A 244 -20.72 11.52 21.63
CA SER A 244 -21.99 11.40 20.92
C SER A 244 -22.30 9.94 20.64
N VAL A 245 -23.42 9.44 21.16
CA VAL A 245 -23.87 8.05 21.01
C VAL A 245 -25.22 8.08 20.30
N ALA A 246 -25.39 7.36 19.20
CA ALA A 246 -26.68 7.29 18.53
C ALA A 246 -27.69 6.42 19.30
N GLY A 247 -27.22 5.39 20.01
CA GLY A 247 -28.02 4.55 20.90
C GLY A 247 -28.08 5.05 22.34
N ASN A 248 -28.13 4.10 23.28
CA ASN A 248 -28.23 4.34 24.72
C ASN A 248 -26.86 4.37 25.41
N ILE A 249 -26.82 4.99 26.60
CA ILE A 249 -25.71 4.86 27.56
C ILE A 249 -26.24 4.19 28.83
N SER A 250 -25.79 2.97 29.14
CA SER A 250 -26.37 2.18 30.26
C SER A 250 -25.90 2.65 31.65
N GLN A 251 -24.68 3.16 31.75
CA GLN A 251 -24.09 3.74 32.96
C GLN A 251 -22.96 4.69 32.59
N GLY A 252 -22.72 5.73 33.39
CA GLY A 252 -21.64 6.64 33.05
C GLY A 252 -21.25 7.64 34.13
N ASN A 253 -20.01 8.10 34.05
CA ASN A 253 -19.54 9.26 34.80
C ASN A 253 -18.97 10.29 33.82
N ALA A 254 -19.05 11.58 34.15
CA ALA A 254 -18.34 12.63 33.41
C ALA A 254 -17.84 13.74 34.35
N GLY A 255 -16.63 14.21 34.08
CA GLY A 255 -15.99 15.33 34.77
C GLY A 255 -16.26 16.67 34.08
N GLY A 256 -15.90 17.78 34.73
CA GLY A 256 -16.28 19.13 34.32
C GLY A 256 -15.84 19.49 32.89
N GLY A 257 -16.62 20.36 32.23
CA GLY A 257 -16.37 20.77 30.84
C GLY A 257 -16.75 19.72 29.79
N SER A 258 -17.36 18.60 30.20
CA SER A 258 -17.77 17.55 29.27
C SER A 258 -19.15 17.80 28.65
N VAL A 259 -19.32 17.35 27.39
CA VAL A 259 -20.59 17.34 26.67
C VAL A 259 -20.91 15.91 26.23
N ILE A 260 -22.02 15.38 26.74
CA ILE A 260 -22.47 14.01 26.48
C ILE A 260 -23.81 14.05 25.76
N LYS A 261 -23.91 13.35 24.63
CA LYS A 261 -25.12 13.25 23.81
C LYS A 261 -25.46 11.77 23.59
N ALA A 262 -26.71 11.38 23.84
CA ALA A 262 -27.25 10.08 23.48
C ALA A 262 -28.54 10.25 22.67
N GLY A 263 -28.66 9.56 21.53
CA GLY A 263 -29.91 9.52 20.78
C GLY A 263 -31.01 8.76 21.54
N GLY A 264 -30.62 7.77 22.34
CA GLY A 264 -31.51 7.03 23.24
C GLY A 264 -31.58 7.59 24.66
N SER A 265 -31.82 6.70 25.63
CA SER A 265 -31.82 7.02 27.05
C SER A 265 -30.43 6.90 27.67
N ILE A 266 -30.23 7.61 28.79
CA ILE A 266 -29.02 7.52 29.62
C ILE A 266 -29.44 7.06 31.02
N THR A 267 -28.87 5.98 31.52
CA THR A 267 -29.17 5.46 32.86
C THR A 267 -27.95 5.52 33.78
N ASN A 268 -28.18 5.60 35.09
CA ASN A 268 -27.14 5.58 36.14
C ASN A 268 -25.96 6.52 35.87
N PHE A 269 -26.26 7.76 35.47
CA PHE A 269 -25.24 8.74 35.08
C PHE A 269 -24.87 9.68 36.23
N ASN A 270 -23.58 9.81 36.54
CA ASN A 270 -23.08 10.81 37.48
C ASN A 270 -22.30 11.90 36.72
N GLY A 271 -22.89 13.09 36.63
CA GLY A 271 -22.16 14.28 36.14
C GLY A 271 -21.53 15.03 37.30
N SER A 272 -20.50 15.83 37.03
CA SER A 272 -20.01 16.86 37.96
C SER A 272 -20.41 18.26 37.48
N SER A 273 -20.12 19.28 38.29
CA SER A 273 -20.34 20.69 37.92
C SER A 273 -19.70 21.03 36.57
N GLY A 274 -20.48 21.67 35.69
CA GLY A 274 -20.04 22.06 34.35
C GLY A 274 -20.15 20.97 33.28
N VAL A 275 -20.75 19.82 33.58
CA VAL A 275 -21.14 18.82 32.57
C VAL A 275 -22.49 19.17 31.95
N ALA A 276 -22.59 19.05 30.62
CA ALA A 276 -23.85 19.13 29.89
C ALA A 276 -24.22 17.76 29.29
N VAL A 277 -25.40 17.25 29.61
CA VAL A 277 -25.91 15.96 29.13
C VAL A 277 -27.20 16.17 28.35
N TYR A 278 -27.30 15.54 27.18
CA TYR A 278 -28.47 15.55 26.31
C TYR A 278 -28.84 14.12 25.94
N ALA A 279 -30.10 13.74 26.16
CA ALA A 279 -30.61 12.42 25.77
C ALA A 279 -31.91 12.57 24.99
N GLY A 280 -32.06 11.83 23.89
CA GLY A 280 -33.34 11.76 23.17
C GLY A 280 -34.43 11.05 23.97
N GLY A 281 -34.02 10.17 24.91
CA GLY A 281 -34.89 9.53 25.90
C GLY A 281 -34.76 10.10 27.31
N SER A 282 -35.03 9.27 28.30
CA SER A 282 -34.90 9.63 29.72
C SER A 282 -33.44 9.71 30.16
N ILE A 283 -33.18 10.49 31.23
CA ILE A 283 -31.90 10.51 31.94
C ILE A 283 -32.16 10.12 33.40
N SER A 284 -31.41 9.15 33.93
CA SER A 284 -31.41 8.80 35.35
C SER A 284 -30.00 8.82 35.95
N GLY A 285 -29.87 9.22 37.22
CA GLY A 285 -28.60 9.29 37.94
C GLY A 285 -28.46 10.57 38.78
N ASN A 286 -27.24 10.87 39.23
CA ASN A 286 -26.95 12.02 40.08
C ASN A 286 -26.32 13.15 39.28
N THR A 287 -26.93 14.33 39.29
CA THR A 287 -26.40 15.47 38.54
C THR A 287 -25.09 16.01 39.12
N ASN A 288 -24.91 16.03 40.45
CA ASN A 288 -23.80 16.67 41.18
C ASN A 288 -23.31 18.00 40.57
N GLY A 289 -24.26 18.85 40.14
CA GLY A 289 -23.99 20.15 39.51
C GLY A 289 -23.97 20.15 37.97
N ALA A 290 -24.17 19.00 37.32
CA ALA A 290 -24.37 18.87 35.88
C ALA A 290 -25.77 19.34 35.45
N THR A 291 -25.90 19.66 34.16
CA THR A 291 -27.19 19.95 33.51
C THR A 291 -27.66 18.72 32.73
N PHE A 292 -28.84 18.19 33.06
CA PHE A 292 -29.47 17.07 32.34
C PHE A 292 -30.64 17.57 31.50
N ASN A 293 -30.56 17.35 30.19
CA ASN A 293 -31.61 17.67 29.22
C ASN A 293 -32.17 16.36 28.64
N SER A 294 -33.17 15.79 29.31
CA SER A 294 -33.87 14.58 28.85
C SER A 294 -34.93 14.92 27.79
N ASN A 295 -35.31 13.92 27.00
CA ASN A 295 -36.25 14.04 25.88
C ASN A 295 -35.86 15.15 24.89
N TYR A 296 -34.56 15.36 24.70
CA TYR A 296 -34.00 16.38 23.84
C TYR A 296 -34.21 16.03 22.36
N SER A 297 -34.78 16.97 21.61
CA SER A 297 -34.99 16.79 20.16
C SER A 297 -33.73 17.20 19.39
N PHE A 298 -33.03 16.22 18.83
CA PHE A 298 -31.87 16.46 17.95
C PHE A 298 -32.33 16.74 16.51
N ASN A 299 -31.93 17.89 15.95
CA ASN A 299 -32.13 18.21 14.53
C ASN A 299 -30.81 18.75 13.94
N PRO A 300 -30.04 17.94 13.18
CA PRO A 300 -30.30 16.54 12.82
C PRO A 300 -30.13 15.57 14.03
N LEU A 301 -30.65 14.35 13.91
CA LEU A 301 -30.41 13.25 14.86
C LEU A 301 -28.91 13.04 15.08
N VAL A 302 -28.53 12.52 16.26
CA VAL A 302 -27.13 12.14 16.53
C VAL A 302 -26.68 11.14 15.45
N PRO A 303 -25.77 11.54 14.54
CA PRO A 303 -25.44 10.70 13.40
C PRO A 303 -24.60 9.51 13.87
N ALA A 304 -24.86 8.33 13.29
CA ALA A 304 -23.89 7.25 13.36
C ALA A 304 -22.60 7.74 12.70
N PRO A 305 -21.43 7.46 13.28
CA PRO A 305 -20.20 7.87 12.64
C PRO A 305 -20.07 7.16 11.30
N VAL A 306 -19.74 7.93 10.26
CA VAL A 306 -19.11 7.35 9.09
C VAL A 306 -17.66 7.12 9.50
N VAL A 307 -17.38 5.96 10.11
CA VAL A 307 -15.99 5.48 10.17
C VAL A 307 -15.49 5.58 8.73
N PRO A 308 -14.36 6.27 8.45
CA PRO A 308 -13.78 6.22 7.12
C PRO A 308 -13.73 4.75 6.80
N ALA A 309 -14.54 4.29 5.84
CA ALA A 309 -14.63 2.88 5.53
C ALA A 309 -13.18 2.45 5.44
N ALA A 310 -12.70 1.53 6.28
CA ALA A 310 -11.36 1.03 6.04
C ALA A 310 -11.51 0.51 4.61
N PRO A 311 -10.87 1.19 3.64
CA PRO A 311 -11.31 1.23 2.26
C PRO A 311 -11.59 -0.19 1.88
N THR A 312 -12.81 -0.45 1.38
CA THR A 312 -13.30 -1.78 0.97
C THR A 312 -12.09 -2.60 0.64
N ALA A 313 -11.79 -3.59 1.50
CA ALA A 313 -10.43 -4.07 1.77
C ALA A 313 -9.52 -3.78 0.58
N PRO A 314 -8.45 -2.97 0.74
CA PRO A 314 -7.68 -2.45 -0.38
C PRO A 314 -7.55 -3.59 -1.37
N ALA A 315 -7.70 -3.31 -2.65
CA ALA A 315 -7.75 -4.34 -3.67
C ALA A 315 -6.40 -5.08 -3.77
N ILE A 316 -5.63 -5.30 -2.68
CA ILE A 316 -4.48 -6.15 -2.48
C ILE A 316 -4.70 -7.50 -3.13
N ALA A 317 -5.90 -8.09 -3.10
CA ALA A 317 -6.16 -9.29 -3.92
C ALA A 317 -6.02 -9.01 -5.43
N SER A 318 -6.57 -7.90 -5.94
CA SER A 318 -6.39 -7.46 -7.33
C SER A 318 -4.98 -6.92 -7.61
N GLU A 319 -4.33 -6.28 -6.65
CA GLU A 319 -2.96 -5.78 -6.69
C GLU A 319 -2.00 -6.96 -6.68
N ALA A 320 -2.31 -8.06 -5.99
CA ALA A 320 -1.54 -9.28 -6.00
C ALA A 320 -1.61 -9.94 -7.37
N LEU A 321 -2.77 -9.91 -8.03
CA LEU A 321 -2.90 -10.36 -9.43
C LEU A 321 -2.08 -9.47 -10.38
N VAL A 322 -2.15 -8.14 -10.23
CA VAL A 322 -1.36 -7.19 -11.03
C VAL A 322 0.14 -7.34 -10.75
N MET A 323 0.52 -7.47 -9.47
CA MET A 323 1.89 -7.67 -9.02
C MET A 323 2.43 -8.97 -9.60
N ALA A 324 1.69 -10.07 -9.48
CA ALA A 324 2.02 -11.37 -10.07
C ALA A 324 2.22 -11.27 -11.58
N ALA A 325 1.32 -10.59 -12.30
CA ALA A 325 1.45 -10.37 -13.73
C ALA A 325 2.71 -9.54 -14.07
N ASN A 326 2.98 -8.48 -13.31
CA ASN A 326 4.13 -7.60 -13.51
C ASN A 326 5.47 -8.32 -13.27
N VAL A 327 5.61 -9.06 -12.17
CA VAL A 327 6.86 -9.79 -11.87
C VAL A 327 7.07 -10.99 -12.79
N GLN A 328 6.00 -11.64 -13.27
CA GLN A 328 6.10 -12.68 -14.31
C GLN A 328 6.50 -12.08 -15.67
N ALA A 329 5.93 -10.92 -16.03
CA ALA A 329 6.33 -10.19 -17.23
C ALA A 329 7.79 -9.75 -17.17
N LEU A 330 8.27 -9.29 -15.99
CA LEU A 330 9.68 -9.01 -15.77
C LEU A 330 10.53 -10.28 -15.96
N SER A 331 10.17 -11.39 -15.30
CA SER A 331 10.93 -12.65 -15.40
C SER A 331 11.03 -13.14 -16.85
N THR A 332 9.94 -13.04 -17.61
CA THR A 332 9.89 -13.39 -19.04
C THR A 332 10.74 -12.45 -19.89
N THR A 333 10.71 -11.15 -19.60
CA THR A 333 11.53 -10.15 -20.30
C THR A 333 13.01 -10.36 -20.05
N LEU A 334 13.40 -10.62 -18.79
CA LEU A 334 14.78 -10.91 -18.43
C LEU A 334 15.26 -12.21 -19.08
N ALA A 335 14.42 -13.24 -19.14
CA ALA A 335 14.73 -14.52 -19.77
C ALA A 335 14.93 -14.42 -21.29
N SER A 336 14.34 -13.42 -21.96
CA SER A 336 14.48 -13.20 -23.40
C SER A 336 15.65 -12.30 -23.79
N LEU A 337 16.38 -11.74 -22.81
CA LEU A 337 17.55 -10.91 -23.08
C LEU A 337 18.63 -11.71 -23.83
N THR A 338 19.31 -11.03 -24.75
CA THR A 338 20.46 -11.55 -25.47
C THR A 338 21.55 -10.50 -25.49
N VAL A 339 22.82 -10.93 -25.50
CA VAL A 339 23.99 -10.06 -25.65
C VAL A 339 24.97 -10.67 -26.64
N THR A 340 25.71 -9.82 -27.36
CA THR A 340 26.68 -10.25 -28.38
C THR A 340 27.93 -10.88 -27.77
N THR A 341 28.30 -10.45 -26.57
CA THR A 341 29.43 -10.97 -25.79
C THR A 341 28.96 -11.31 -24.38
N PRO A 342 28.55 -12.56 -24.12
CA PRO A 342 27.99 -12.95 -22.82
C PRO A 342 29.05 -13.06 -21.74
N SER A 343 28.61 -12.84 -20.50
CA SER A 343 29.41 -13.10 -19.30
C SER A 343 29.69 -14.59 -19.14
N THR A 344 30.77 -14.95 -18.45
CA THR A 344 31.23 -16.35 -18.37
C THR A 344 31.31 -16.83 -16.92
N ILE A 345 30.99 -18.12 -16.71
CA ILE A 345 31.15 -18.77 -15.42
C ILE A 345 32.35 -19.72 -15.47
N GLY A 346 33.40 -19.39 -14.73
CA GLY A 346 34.59 -20.23 -14.59
C GLY A 346 34.52 -21.07 -13.31
N PHE A 347 35.16 -22.24 -13.31
CA PHE A 347 35.22 -23.11 -12.12
C PHE A 347 36.66 -23.35 -11.67
N THR A 348 36.89 -23.35 -10.36
CA THR A 348 38.16 -23.80 -9.77
C THR A 348 37.92 -24.89 -8.73
N GLY A 349 38.91 -25.75 -8.51
CA GLY A 349 38.84 -26.82 -7.51
C GLY A 349 37.79 -27.89 -7.84
N GLY A 350 37.57 -28.21 -9.13
CA GLY A 350 36.69 -29.31 -9.54
C GLY A 350 35.22 -29.14 -9.12
N ASN A 351 34.64 -27.96 -9.37
CA ASN A 351 33.30 -27.48 -8.94
C ASN A 351 33.20 -26.96 -7.50
N GLN A 352 34.31 -26.73 -6.81
CA GLN A 352 34.27 -26.07 -5.51
C GLN A 352 33.75 -24.62 -5.62
N THR A 353 34.34 -23.82 -6.51
CA THR A 353 34.02 -22.38 -6.64
C THR A 353 33.64 -22.05 -8.07
N ALA A 354 32.48 -21.40 -8.25
CA ALA A 354 32.08 -20.79 -9.52
C ALA A 354 32.31 -19.27 -9.48
N TYR A 355 33.05 -18.77 -10.47
CA TYR A 355 33.37 -17.35 -10.66
C TYR A 355 32.50 -16.77 -11.76
N PHE A 356 31.65 -15.82 -11.40
CA PHE A 356 30.82 -15.06 -12.32
C PHE A 356 31.63 -13.89 -12.86
N ASN A 357 32.19 -14.02 -14.07
CA ASN A 357 32.96 -12.97 -14.73
C ASN A 357 32.04 -12.12 -15.59
N ALA A 358 31.60 -10.99 -15.05
CA ALA A 358 30.67 -10.11 -15.75
C ALA A 358 31.39 -9.25 -16.79
N VAL A 359 30.80 -9.12 -17.97
CA VAL A 359 31.24 -8.19 -19.01
C VAL A 359 30.05 -7.35 -19.48
N ASP A 360 30.27 -6.05 -19.67
CA ASP A 360 29.34 -5.22 -20.44
C ASP A 360 29.63 -5.46 -21.91
N GLY A 361 28.83 -6.31 -22.53
CA GLY A 361 29.00 -6.69 -23.94
C GLY A 361 28.63 -5.59 -24.94
N GLY A 362 28.59 -4.33 -24.51
CA GLY A 362 28.14 -3.15 -25.25
C GLY A 362 26.65 -2.84 -25.09
N SER A 363 25.94 -3.62 -24.27
CA SER A 363 24.50 -3.48 -24.04
C SER A 363 24.15 -2.70 -22.77
N GLY A 364 25.15 -2.29 -21.98
CA GLY A 364 24.98 -1.60 -20.70
C GLY A 364 24.55 -2.52 -19.56
N PHE A 365 24.67 -3.83 -19.72
CA PHE A 365 24.39 -4.85 -18.69
C PHE A 365 25.18 -6.14 -18.96
N ALA A 366 25.37 -6.93 -17.91
CA ALA A 366 25.97 -8.26 -17.95
C ALA A 366 24.88 -9.34 -17.89
N LEU A 367 25.02 -10.38 -18.71
CA LEU A 367 24.05 -11.48 -18.81
C LEU A 367 24.72 -12.83 -18.59
N PHE A 368 24.18 -13.62 -17.67
CA PHE A 368 24.53 -15.02 -17.44
C PHE A 368 23.33 -15.92 -17.73
N SER A 369 23.59 -17.15 -18.18
CA SER A 369 22.56 -18.18 -18.38
C SER A 369 23.01 -19.49 -17.75
N ILE A 370 22.18 -20.03 -16.87
CA ILE A 370 22.36 -21.31 -16.19
C ILE A 370 21.18 -22.20 -16.56
N ASN A 371 21.46 -23.46 -16.90
CA ASN A 371 20.44 -24.45 -17.23
C ASN A 371 20.57 -25.69 -16.33
N GLY A 372 19.45 -26.10 -15.74
CA GLY A 372 19.37 -27.26 -14.85
C GLY A 372 19.87 -26.98 -13.43
N SER A 373 19.58 -27.92 -12.52
CA SER A 373 19.91 -27.80 -11.10
C SER A 373 21.36 -28.20 -10.77
N SER A 374 22.04 -28.93 -11.66
CA SER A 374 23.38 -29.47 -11.41
C SER A 374 24.44 -28.40 -11.14
N PHE A 375 24.23 -27.19 -11.67
CA PHE A 375 25.06 -26.02 -11.38
C PHE A 375 25.16 -25.74 -9.87
N PHE A 376 24.06 -25.89 -9.14
CA PHE A 376 23.99 -25.52 -7.71
C PHE A 376 24.59 -26.57 -6.76
N ASN A 377 25.22 -27.62 -7.30
CA ASN A 377 26.09 -28.52 -6.52
C ASN A 377 27.43 -27.86 -6.17
N THR A 378 27.71 -26.66 -6.68
CA THR A 378 28.88 -25.85 -6.32
C THR A 378 28.86 -25.43 -4.86
N GLN A 379 30.01 -25.44 -4.20
CA GLN A 379 30.11 -25.07 -2.79
C GLN A 379 30.21 -23.57 -2.58
N GLN A 380 30.71 -22.82 -3.57
CA GLN A 380 30.96 -21.39 -3.44
C GLN A 380 30.64 -20.61 -4.73
N PHE A 381 30.18 -19.39 -4.55
CA PHE A 381 30.00 -18.38 -5.59
C PHE A 381 30.88 -17.16 -5.33
N SER A 382 31.56 -16.69 -6.37
CA SER A 382 32.35 -15.46 -6.34
C SER A 382 31.90 -14.55 -7.48
N TYR A 383 31.60 -13.30 -7.14
CA TYR A 383 31.33 -12.25 -8.12
C TYR A 383 32.64 -11.58 -8.54
N ASN A 384 32.97 -11.68 -9.82
CA ASN A 384 34.07 -10.97 -10.45
C ASN A 384 33.49 -9.95 -11.44
N PHE A 385 33.00 -8.84 -10.89
CA PHE A 385 32.32 -7.79 -11.65
C PHE A 385 33.22 -6.56 -11.82
N PRO A 386 33.13 -5.85 -12.95
CA PRO A 386 34.03 -4.73 -13.24
C PRO A 386 33.81 -3.51 -12.34
N ASN A 387 32.60 -3.35 -11.80
CA ASN A 387 32.22 -2.30 -10.85
C ASN A 387 30.92 -2.71 -10.13
N THR A 388 30.39 -1.83 -9.29
CA THR A 388 29.16 -2.03 -8.48
C THR A 388 27.89 -1.38 -9.08
N SER A 389 27.95 -0.90 -10.33
CA SER A 389 26.84 -0.20 -10.99
C SER A 389 26.38 -0.84 -12.30
N LEU A 390 27.08 -1.85 -12.82
CA LEU A 390 26.73 -2.59 -14.03
C LEU A 390 25.59 -3.57 -13.70
N PRO A 391 24.37 -3.40 -14.26
CA PRO A 391 23.30 -4.36 -14.04
C PRO A 391 23.72 -5.77 -14.44
N VAL A 392 23.54 -6.74 -13.54
CA VAL A 392 23.87 -8.15 -13.74
C VAL A 392 22.59 -8.98 -13.67
N ILE A 393 22.25 -9.62 -14.78
CA ILE A 393 21.10 -10.52 -14.88
C ILE A 393 21.60 -11.95 -14.99
N ILE A 394 21.15 -12.82 -14.08
CA ILE A 394 21.49 -14.24 -14.06
C ILE A 394 20.21 -15.03 -14.27
N ASN A 395 19.99 -15.53 -15.49
CA ASN A 395 18.83 -16.35 -15.82
C ASN A 395 19.10 -17.81 -15.48
N VAL A 396 18.19 -18.42 -14.74
CA VAL A 396 18.21 -19.85 -14.37
C VAL A 396 16.98 -20.52 -14.95
N THR A 397 17.18 -21.53 -15.78
CA THR A 397 16.13 -22.25 -16.52
C THR A 397 16.29 -23.77 -16.38
N GLY A 398 15.29 -24.55 -16.79
CA GLY A 398 15.38 -26.01 -16.80
C GLY A 398 15.26 -26.63 -15.41
N ILE A 399 14.68 -25.91 -14.44
CA ILE A 399 14.42 -26.43 -13.10
C ILE A 399 13.04 -27.09 -13.07
N GLY A 400 12.01 -26.38 -13.55
CA GLY A 400 10.62 -26.84 -13.54
C GLY A 400 10.13 -27.19 -12.12
N SER A 401 9.44 -28.34 -12.01
CA SER A 401 8.92 -28.84 -10.73
C SER A 401 9.96 -29.46 -9.80
N ASN A 402 11.20 -29.63 -10.26
CA ASN A 402 12.26 -30.24 -9.46
C ASN A 402 12.62 -29.35 -8.27
N ALA A 403 12.97 -29.97 -7.14
CA ALA A 403 13.51 -29.24 -6.01
C ALA A 403 14.91 -28.71 -6.34
N LEU A 404 15.11 -27.41 -6.19
CA LEU A 404 16.41 -26.77 -6.30
C LEU A 404 16.96 -26.46 -4.90
N SER A 405 18.09 -27.05 -4.53
CA SER A 405 18.80 -26.72 -3.30
C SER A 405 20.01 -25.84 -3.60
N ILE A 406 20.09 -24.70 -2.93
CA ILE A 406 21.21 -23.75 -3.03
C ILE A 406 21.85 -23.65 -1.65
N ASN A 407 23.02 -24.28 -1.51
CA ASN A 407 23.79 -24.30 -0.27
C ASN A 407 25.18 -23.66 -0.45
N SER A 408 25.39 -22.96 -1.56
CA SER A 408 26.67 -22.34 -1.90
C SER A 408 26.94 -21.12 -1.02
N ASN A 409 28.17 -21.00 -0.53
CA ASN A 409 28.62 -19.80 0.17
C ASN A 409 29.04 -18.72 -0.83
N PHE A 410 28.60 -17.49 -0.63
CA PHE A 410 29.11 -16.35 -1.39
C PHE A 410 30.40 -15.83 -0.73
N ILE A 411 31.49 -15.74 -1.51
CA ILE A 411 32.81 -15.32 -1.01
C ILE A 411 33.23 -13.97 -1.60
N ASN A 412 34.40 -13.46 -1.18
CA ASN A 412 35.04 -12.25 -1.73
C ASN A 412 34.16 -10.99 -1.67
N ASN A 413 33.44 -10.79 -0.56
CA ASN A 413 32.58 -9.62 -0.32
C ASN A 413 31.49 -9.42 -1.39
N ALA A 414 30.84 -10.51 -1.80
CA ALA A 414 29.73 -10.49 -2.77
C ALA A 414 28.64 -9.46 -2.43
N ARG A 415 28.41 -9.18 -1.14
CA ARG A 415 27.41 -8.23 -0.63
C ARG A 415 27.47 -6.84 -1.28
N ALA A 416 28.67 -6.35 -1.59
CA ALA A 416 28.85 -5.04 -2.25
C ALA A 416 28.20 -4.96 -3.64
N ASN A 417 27.86 -6.11 -4.24
CA ASN A 417 27.25 -6.21 -5.56
C ASN A 417 25.74 -6.47 -5.51
N ASN A 418 25.12 -6.68 -4.35
CA ASN A 418 23.70 -7.03 -4.28
C ASN A 418 22.79 -6.01 -5.00
N PRO A 419 23.02 -4.69 -4.89
CA PRO A 419 22.18 -3.71 -5.57
C PRO A 419 22.23 -3.73 -7.11
N GLN A 420 23.11 -4.53 -7.72
CA GLN A 420 23.18 -4.67 -9.17
C GLN A 420 22.86 -6.08 -9.69
N VAL A 421 22.50 -7.04 -8.84
CA VAL A 421 22.30 -8.44 -9.25
C VAL A 421 20.83 -8.85 -9.15
N ILE A 422 20.28 -9.37 -10.25
CA ILE A 422 19.01 -10.11 -10.27
C ILE A 422 19.27 -11.57 -10.67
N TRP A 423 18.92 -12.49 -9.80
CA TRP A 423 18.78 -13.91 -10.08
C TRP A 423 17.35 -14.20 -10.52
N ASN A 424 17.16 -14.44 -11.81
CA ASN A 424 15.86 -14.74 -12.40
C ASN A 424 15.68 -16.25 -12.55
N PHE A 425 14.96 -16.87 -11.62
CA PHE A 425 14.57 -18.27 -11.67
C PHE A 425 13.28 -18.39 -12.47
N VAL A 426 13.43 -18.68 -13.77
CA VAL A 426 12.36 -18.54 -14.76
C VAL A 426 11.25 -19.55 -14.57
N ASP A 427 11.61 -20.82 -14.33
CA ASP A 427 10.69 -21.95 -14.34
C ASP A 427 10.71 -22.79 -13.04
N ALA A 428 11.51 -22.40 -12.04
CA ALA A 428 11.62 -23.13 -10.78
C ALA A 428 10.33 -22.97 -9.96
N THR A 429 9.80 -24.09 -9.45
CA THR A 429 8.62 -24.06 -8.56
C THR A 429 8.94 -24.34 -7.10
N ASN A 430 10.13 -24.88 -6.79
CA ASN A 430 10.55 -25.26 -5.43
C ASN A 430 12.03 -24.91 -5.22
N ILE A 431 12.34 -23.97 -4.33
CA ILE A 431 13.71 -23.55 -4.04
C ILE A 431 13.96 -23.63 -2.53
N ASN A 432 15.05 -24.28 -2.13
CA ASN A 432 15.54 -24.30 -0.77
C ASN A 432 16.91 -23.63 -0.71
N ILE A 433 17.03 -22.57 0.07
CA ILE A 433 18.26 -21.78 0.24
C ILE A 433 18.77 -22.02 1.66
N GLY A 434 19.77 -22.89 1.79
CA GLY A 434 20.28 -23.34 3.09
C GLY A 434 21.40 -22.48 3.68
N ALA A 435 21.92 -21.52 2.91
CA ALA A 435 22.98 -20.57 3.27
C ALA A 435 22.55 -19.13 2.93
N GLN A 436 23.32 -18.12 3.37
CA GLN A 436 23.02 -16.72 3.03
C GLN A 436 23.10 -16.48 1.51
N PHE A 437 22.06 -15.88 0.93
CA PHE A 437 22.00 -15.57 -0.50
C PHE A 437 22.34 -14.10 -0.79
N GLN A 438 23.09 -13.82 -1.85
CA GLN A 438 23.56 -12.48 -2.21
C GLN A 438 22.97 -12.02 -3.55
N GLY A 439 22.16 -10.96 -3.51
CA GLY A 439 21.48 -10.39 -4.67
C GLY A 439 19.97 -10.64 -4.65
N SER A 440 19.25 -9.92 -5.52
CA SER A 440 17.80 -10.02 -5.61
C SER A 440 17.36 -11.32 -6.28
N ILE A 441 16.36 -11.99 -5.71
CA ILE A 441 15.74 -13.20 -6.24
C ILE A 441 14.42 -12.83 -6.93
N LEU A 442 14.29 -13.18 -8.21
CA LEU A 442 13.05 -13.14 -8.98
C LEU A 442 12.62 -14.56 -9.32
N ALA A 443 11.69 -15.13 -8.55
CA ALA A 443 11.19 -16.50 -8.73
C ALA A 443 9.66 -16.55 -8.58
N PRO A 444 8.90 -15.89 -9.48
CA PRO A 444 7.47 -15.66 -9.28
C PRO A 444 6.61 -16.93 -9.28
N LEU A 445 7.16 -18.08 -9.68
CA LEU A 445 6.48 -19.38 -9.67
C LEU A 445 6.84 -20.24 -8.44
N ALA A 446 7.89 -19.86 -7.71
CA ALA A 446 8.51 -20.70 -6.70
C ALA A 446 7.85 -20.58 -5.33
N SER A 447 7.68 -21.73 -4.67
CA SER A 447 7.68 -21.79 -3.22
C SER A 447 9.14 -21.83 -2.76
N ILE A 448 9.58 -20.82 -2.01
CA ILE A 448 10.95 -20.70 -1.52
C ILE A 448 10.98 -20.90 -0.01
N THR A 449 11.95 -21.68 0.47
CA THR A 449 12.37 -21.67 1.86
C THR A 449 13.78 -21.10 1.91
N ALA A 450 14.02 -20.10 2.75
CA ALA A 450 15.34 -19.47 2.84
C ALA A 450 15.65 -19.02 4.27
N LYS A 451 16.94 -19.07 4.62
CA LYS A 451 17.49 -18.40 5.81
C LYS A 451 17.63 -16.90 5.56
N VAL A 452 18.84 -16.44 5.27
CA VAL A 452 19.14 -15.02 5.05
C VAL A 452 19.21 -14.73 3.56
N VAL A 453 18.56 -13.65 3.12
CA VAL A 453 18.71 -13.09 1.77
C VAL A 453 19.14 -11.63 1.87
N GLU A 454 20.25 -11.28 1.22
CA GLU A 454 20.71 -9.90 1.09
C GLU A 454 20.28 -9.34 -0.27
N GLY A 455 19.06 -8.81 -0.32
CA GLY A 455 18.43 -8.33 -1.55
C GLY A 455 16.90 -8.45 -1.49
N SER A 456 16.24 -8.12 -2.61
CA SER A 456 14.79 -8.29 -2.70
C SER A 456 14.43 -9.73 -3.05
N VAL A 457 13.33 -10.25 -2.51
CA VAL A 457 12.78 -11.57 -2.86
C VAL A 457 11.41 -11.42 -3.52
N VAL A 458 11.24 -12.07 -4.67
CA VAL A 458 9.94 -12.33 -5.29
C VAL A 458 9.71 -13.82 -5.32
N ALA A 459 8.63 -14.27 -4.68
CA ALA A 459 8.24 -15.67 -4.60
C ALA A 459 6.73 -15.84 -4.73
N ARG A 460 6.28 -17.02 -5.17
CA ARG A 460 4.86 -17.39 -5.05
C ARG A 460 4.51 -17.61 -3.58
N ASN A 461 5.21 -18.52 -2.91
CA ASN A 461 5.14 -18.69 -1.46
C ASN A 461 6.53 -18.50 -0.86
N TYR A 462 6.62 -17.98 0.36
CA TYR A 462 7.89 -17.79 1.04
C TYR A 462 7.83 -18.34 2.47
N THR A 463 8.73 -19.26 2.81
CA THR A 463 9.01 -19.66 4.18
C THR A 463 10.27 -18.95 4.64
N MET A 464 10.09 -17.96 5.49
CA MET A 464 11.15 -17.12 6.04
C MET A 464 11.71 -17.81 7.29
N GLN A 465 12.90 -18.39 7.18
CA GLN A 465 13.58 -19.02 8.32
C GLN A 465 14.44 -18.02 9.10
N ASP A 466 14.89 -16.95 8.43
CA ASP A 466 15.71 -15.89 8.99
C ASP A 466 15.43 -14.56 8.25
N GLU A 467 16.43 -13.69 8.09
CA GLU A 467 16.23 -12.30 7.67
C GLU A 467 16.15 -12.08 6.15
N VAL A 468 15.31 -11.14 5.71
CA VAL A 468 15.40 -10.53 4.37
C VAL A 468 15.96 -9.14 4.54
N HIS A 469 17.24 -8.99 4.23
CA HIS A 469 17.99 -7.74 4.37
C HIS A 469 17.83 -6.80 3.18
N LEU A 470 18.28 -5.58 3.38
CA LEU A 470 18.47 -4.59 2.34
C LEU A 470 19.60 -4.94 1.37
N GLY A 471 19.74 -4.12 0.33
CA GLY A 471 20.52 -4.47 -0.87
C GLY A 471 19.62 -4.85 -2.04
N THR A 472 18.37 -4.36 -2.06
CA THR A 472 17.47 -4.47 -3.21
C THR A 472 18.15 -3.94 -4.47
N PHE A 473 17.72 -4.43 -5.63
CA PHE A 473 18.24 -3.97 -6.91
C PHE A 473 18.03 -2.45 -7.06
N GLN A 474 19.08 -1.70 -7.39
CA GLN A 474 19.08 -0.25 -7.60
C GLN A 474 19.86 0.19 -8.85
N ALA A 475 20.53 -0.75 -9.56
CA ALA A 475 21.27 -0.42 -10.77
C ALA A 475 20.35 0.05 -11.92
N ALA A 476 20.93 0.67 -12.94
CA ALA A 476 20.20 1.20 -14.10
C ALA A 476 19.37 0.11 -14.81
N ASP A 477 18.27 0.48 -15.44
CA ASP A 477 17.37 -0.41 -16.20
C ASP A 477 17.67 -0.45 -17.70
N THR A 478 18.94 -0.27 -18.09
CA THR A 478 19.40 -0.31 -19.49
C THR A 478 18.95 -1.55 -20.26
N PHE A 479 18.83 -2.69 -19.57
CA PHE A 479 18.33 -3.96 -20.12
C PHE A 479 16.83 -3.94 -20.49
N MET A 480 16.07 -2.94 -20.05
CA MET A 480 14.63 -2.83 -20.32
C MET A 480 14.29 -2.03 -21.59
N ALA A 481 15.31 -1.46 -22.28
CA ALA A 481 15.14 -0.57 -23.43
C ALA A 481 14.56 -1.24 -24.71
N GLY A 482 14.30 -2.55 -24.70
CA GLY A 482 13.87 -3.33 -25.87
C GLY A 482 12.36 -3.52 -26.06
N ALA A 483 11.52 -3.09 -25.11
CA ALA A 483 10.07 -3.34 -25.17
C ALA A 483 9.28 -2.04 -25.42
N ILE A 484 9.37 -1.50 -26.64
CA ILE A 484 8.36 -0.55 -27.14
C ILE A 484 7.60 -1.23 -28.30
N PRO A 485 6.54 -2.01 -28.02
CA PRO A 485 5.59 -2.40 -29.04
C PRO A 485 4.82 -1.15 -29.48
N GLU A 486 4.99 -0.72 -30.72
CA GLU A 486 4.15 0.32 -31.32
C GLU A 486 2.95 -0.19 -32.16
N PRO A 487 2.22 -1.29 -31.87
CA PRO A 487 0.99 -1.60 -32.62
C PRO A 487 -0.01 -0.43 -32.68
N SER A 488 -0.06 0.39 -31.62
CA SER A 488 -0.92 1.58 -31.57
C SER A 488 -0.38 2.77 -32.36
N ALA A 489 0.94 2.94 -32.49
CA ALA A 489 1.49 4.06 -33.25
C ALA A 489 1.27 3.86 -34.75
N TRP A 490 1.43 2.64 -35.27
CA TRP A 490 1.07 2.31 -36.65
C TRP A 490 -0.42 2.50 -36.90
N ALA A 491 -1.28 2.05 -35.99
CA ALA A 491 -2.72 2.24 -36.11
C ALA A 491 -3.12 3.73 -36.11
N MET A 492 -2.48 4.55 -35.27
CA MET A 492 -2.71 6.01 -35.23
C MET A 492 -2.11 6.74 -36.43
N LEU A 493 -0.97 6.30 -36.95
CA LEU A 493 -0.36 6.80 -38.18
C LEU A 493 -1.23 6.48 -39.39
N ILE A 494 -1.71 5.23 -39.50
CA ILE A 494 -2.62 4.79 -40.57
C ILE A 494 -3.97 5.50 -40.46
N ALA A 495 -4.53 5.63 -39.25
CA ALA A 495 -5.76 6.38 -39.02
C ALA A 495 -5.57 7.87 -39.37
N GLY A 496 -4.45 8.47 -38.97
CA GLY A 496 -4.08 9.85 -39.30
C GLY A 496 -3.95 10.08 -40.80
N PHE A 497 -3.19 9.24 -41.51
CA PHE A 497 -3.08 9.30 -42.96
C PHE A 497 -4.41 9.00 -43.67
N GLY A 498 -5.21 8.07 -43.15
CA GLY A 498 -6.56 7.79 -43.63
C GLY A 498 -7.48 9.00 -43.54
N LEU A 499 -7.42 9.73 -42.42
CA LEU A 499 -8.21 10.95 -42.18
C LEU A 499 -7.77 12.09 -43.10
N VAL A 500 -6.47 12.33 -43.24
CA VAL A 500 -5.92 13.36 -44.16
C VAL A 500 -6.26 13.01 -45.61
N GLY A 501 -6.13 11.75 -46.01
CA GLY A 501 -6.50 11.27 -47.34
C GLY A 501 -8.01 11.43 -47.64
N ALA A 502 -8.88 11.13 -46.68
CA ALA A 502 -10.32 11.33 -46.81
C ALA A 502 -10.69 12.82 -46.93
N MET A 503 -10.07 13.69 -46.14
CA MET A 503 -10.26 15.14 -46.22
C MET A 503 -9.78 15.71 -47.56
N ALA A 504 -8.63 15.25 -48.06
CA ALA A 504 -8.10 15.65 -49.36
C ALA A 504 -9.02 15.21 -50.52
N ARG A 505 -9.61 14.01 -50.45
CA ARG A 505 -10.57 13.51 -51.43
C ARG A 505 -11.87 14.34 -51.45
N ARG A 506 -12.38 14.73 -50.28
CA ARG A 506 -13.62 15.52 -50.15
C ARG A 506 -13.49 16.95 -50.69
N ARG A 507 -12.28 17.51 -50.74
CA ARG A 507 -12.01 18.82 -51.36
C ARG A 507 -12.06 18.79 -52.89
N ARG A 508 -11.78 17.65 -53.54
CA ARG A 508 -11.87 17.54 -55.01
C ARG A 508 -13.31 17.45 -55.52
N SER A 509 -14.23 16.92 -54.72
CA SER A 509 -15.66 16.83 -55.07
C SER A 509 -16.44 18.15 -54.94
N LEU A 510 -15.83 19.22 -54.42
CA LEU A 510 -16.44 20.55 -54.30
C LEU A 510 -15.88 21.57 -55.31
N ALA A 511 -14.92 21.16 -56.14
CA ALA A 511 -14.27 21.98 -57.16
C ALA A 511 -14.55 21.47 -58.59
N ALA A 512 -15.53 20.57 -58.75
CA ALA A 512 -15.99 20.03 -60.03
C ALA A 512 -17.42 20.49 -60.30
#